data_AF-A0A327VEB9-F1
#
_entry.id   AF-A0A327VEB9-F1
#
_cell.length_a   1.000
_cell.length_b   1.000
_cell.length_c   1.000
_cell.angle_alpha   90.00
_cell.angle_beta   90.00
_cell.angle_gamma   90.00
#
_symmetry.space_group_name_H-M   'P 1'
#
loop_
_entity.id
_entity.type
_entity.pdbx_description
1 polymer ?
#
loop_
_entity_poly.entity_id
_entity_poly.type
_entity_poly.pdbx_seq_one_letter_code
_entity_poly.pdbx_strand_id
1 'polypeptide(L)'
;MRARSGCPVLAGMTTQTRSESGILRRILTGGLAAAVSICGFAGSTSMSGGRPHDLAPAADDVGRPHKGHGHAHEHRTQSRPVHAYARPITKSARISERWGVPGSWAAGHHTGIDFAAPEGTTVRSVGTGRVELAGEAGAYGNAVIVHMKDGKHVLFAHLSKISVRVGRAVRANTVIGASGNTGRTTGPHLHFEVRQHRGYGTEVDPVPYLARHGVRIA
;
A
#
# COMPACT_ATOMS: atom_id res chain seq x y z
N MET A 1 -12.83 38.01 77.79
CA MET A 1 -11.68 38.52 78.58
C MET A 1 -10.45 37.75 78.13
N ARG A 2 -9.56 38.37 77.35
CA ARG A 2 -8.16 38.74 77.70
C ARG A 2 -7.31 37.52 78.13
N ALA A 3 -6.12 37.24 77.61
CA ALA A 3 -5.19 38.05 76.81
C ALA A 3 -3.98 37.19 76.36
N ARG A 4 -3.39 37.56 75.19
CA ARG A 4 -1.94 37.76 74.89
C ARG A 4 -0.99 36.55 75.00
N SER A 5 0.14 36.42 74.30
CA SER A 5 0.85 37.07 73.19
C SER A 5 2.21 36.34 73.12
N GLY A 6 2.83 36.18 71.95
CA GLY A 6 4.27 35.83 71.89
C GLY A 6 4.77 35.24 70.56
N CYS A 7 5.17 36.12 69.64
CA CYS A 7 6.28 35.88 68.69
C CYS A 7 7.46 36.77 69.19
N PRO A 8 8.77 36.45 68.96
CA PRO A 8 9.43 36.64 67.65
C PRO A 8 10.60 35.64 67.30
N VAL A 9 10.88 35.34 66.02
CA VAL A 9 11.99 35.80 65.12
C VAL A 9 13.43 35.34 65.45
N LEU A 10 14.06 34.60 64.49
CA LEU A 10 15.48 34.69 64.04
C LEU A 10 15.61 33.81 62.76
N ALA A 11 15.78 34.31 61.53
CA ALA A 11 16.92 34.99 60.87
C ALA A 11 18.15 34.10 60.56
N GLY A 12 18.51 34.02 59.27
CA GLY A 12 19.68 33.32 58.70
C GLY A 12 19.46 32.98 57.21
N MET A 13 19.46 33.93 56.27
CA MET A 13 20.61 34.48 55.51
C MET A 13 21.41 33.47 54.64
N THR A 14 21.29 33.68 53.31
CA THR A 14 22.35 33.68 52.27
C THR A 14 22.85 32.28 51.83
N THR A 15 22.84 31.88 50.55
CA THR A 15 23.55 32.47 49.39
C THR A 15 22.90 32.15 48.04
N GLN A 16 22.98 33.13 47.15
CA GLN A 16 22.71 33.12 45.72
C GLN A 16 23.98 32.74 44.93
N THR A 17 23.90 31.85 43.95
CA THR A 17 24.85 31.72 42.81
C THR A 17 24.07 31.25 41.56
N ARG A 18 23.81 32.14 40.60
CA ARG A 18 24.52 32.34 39.30
C ARG A 18 24.35 31.13 38.34
N SER A 19 23.43 31.17 37.38
CA SER A 19 23.56 31.74 36.02
C SER A 19 24.80 31.27 35.27
N GLU A 20 24.68 30.28 34.38
CA GLU A 20 25.50 30.23 33.16
C GLU A 20 24.70 29.70 31.95
N SER A 21 24.64 30.57 30.95
CA SER A 21 24.32 30.30 29.56
C SER A 21 25.65 30.11 28.82
N GLY A 22 25.75 29.19 27.86
CA GLY A 22 26.95 29.06 27.01
C GLY A 22 27.08 27.68 26.39
N ILE A 23 26.57 27.47 25.17
CA ILE A 23 27.35 27.48 23.90
C ILE A 23 28.35 26.33 23.83
N LEU A 24 28.15 25.41 22.88
CA LEU A 24 29.23 24.94 22.02
C LEU A 24 28.67 24.50 20.65
N ARG A 25 28.92 25.39 19.68
CA ARG A 25 28.88 25.11 18.24
C ARG A 25 30.01 24.15 17.90
N ARG A 26 29.75 23.15 17.05
CA ARG A 26 30.78 22.53 16.22
C ARG A 26 30.30 22.52 14.76
N ILE A 27 30.93 23.42 14.00
CA ILE A 27 31.04 23.39 12.54
C ILE A 27 32.37 22.69 12.25
N LEU A 28 32.37 21.72 11.33
CA LEU A 28 33.45 21.35 10.41
C LEU A 28 32.79 20.41 9.38
N THR A 29 32.41 20.89 8.20
CA THR A 29 33.20 20.95 6.95
C THR A 29 33.77 19.61 6.50
N GLY A 30 33.29 19.17 5.34
CA GLY A 30 33.77 18.04 4.55
C GLY A 30 32.57 17.52 3.76
N GLY A 31 32.46 17.66 2.45
CA GLY A 31 33.50 17.73 1.45
C GLY A 31 32.96 16.89 0.29
N LEU A 32 32.57 17.60 -0.75
CA LEU A 32 32.05 17.16 -2.04
C LEU A 32 32.88 16.02 -2.66
N ALA A 33 32.23 14.95 -3.13
CA ALA A 33 32.71 14.16 -4.27
C ALA A 33 31.57 13.32 -4.88
N ALA A 34 30.92 13.89 -5.89
CA ALA A 34 30.15 13.15 -6.86
C ALA A 34 31.14 12.43 -7.79
N ALA A 35 31.05 11.10 -7.90
CA ALA A 35 31.70 10.35 -8.96
C ALA A 35 30.65 10.00 -10.02
N VAL A 36 30.54 10.88 -11.02
CA VAL A 36 29.89 10.58 -12.30
C VAL A 36 30.89 9.73 -13.09
N SER A 37 30.56 8.45 -13.30
CA SER A 37 31.30 7.60 -14.22
C SER A 37 30.51 7.51 -15.53
N ILE A 38 30.87 8.39 -16.47
CA ILE A 38 30.50 8.31 -17.88
C ILE A 38 31.82 8.31 -18.65
N CYS A 39 32.21 7.18 -19.23
CA CYS A 39 32.89 7.11 -20.51
C CYS A 39 33.09 5.64 -20.91
N GLY A 40 32.75 5.31 -22.16
CA GLY A 40 32.98 3.99 -22.72
C GLY A 40 32.11 3.60 -23.90
N PHE A 41 31.70 4.55 -24.77
CA PHE A 41 31.18 4.22 -26.09
C PHE A 41 32.31 4.44 -27.11
N ALA A 42 32.91 3.33 -27.56
CA ALA A 42 33.79 3.19 -28.72
C ALA A 42 33.71 1.70 -29.09
N GLY A 43 33.58 1.24 -30.33
CA GLY A 43 33.53 1.87 -31.63
C GLY A 43 33.20 0.74 -32.62
N SER A 44 32.64 1.12 -33.76
CA SER A 44 32.17 0.25 -34.85
C SER A 44 33.29 -0.44 -35.61
N THR A 45 33.07 -1.68 -36.05
CA THR A 45 33.54 -2.27 -37.32
C THR A 45 32.53 -3.37 -37.71
N SER A 46 31.70 -3.16 -38.73
CA SER A 46 31.93 -3.51 -40.14
C SER A 46 32.02 -5.03 -40.39
N MET A 47 31.02 -5.58 -41.08
CA MET A 47 31.17 -6.41 -42.29
C MET A 47 29.78 -6.67 -42.87
N SER A 48 29.43 -5.85 -43.87
CA SER A 48 28.34 -6.07 -44.81
C SER A 48 28.74 -7.18 -45.78
N GLY A 49 27.87 -8.18 -45.96
CA GLY A 49 28.01 -9.24 -46.94
C GLY A 49 26.69 -9.43 -47.67
N GLY A 50 26.47 -8.65 -48.73
CA GLY A 50 25.33 -8.76 -49.62
C GLY A 50 25.41 -10.01 -50.51
N ARG A 51 24.25 -10.55 -50.87
CA ARG A 51 24.06 -11.35 -52.09
C ARG A 51 22.94 -10.67 -52.89
N PRO A 52 23.18 -10.29 -54.15
CA PRO A 52 22.12 -9.87 -55.05
C PRO A 52 21.60 -11.07 -55.83
N HIS A 53 20.28 -11.22 -55.89
CA HIS A 53 19.64 -11.81 -57.07
C HIS A 53 18.45 -10.93 -57.44
N ASP A 54 18.54 -10.43 -58.66
CA ASP A 54 17.70 -9.41 -59.25
C ASP A 54 16.25 -9.86 -59.51
N LEU A 55 15.42 -8.84 -59.58
CA LEU A 55 14.04 -8.78 -60.06
C LEU A 55 13.93 -9.16 -61.54
N ALA A 56 12.78 -9.70 -61.97
CA ALA A 56 11.79 -9.07 -62.88
C ALA A 56 10.71 -10.11 -63.32
N PRO A 57 9.61 -9.75 -64.03
CA PRO A 57 8.26 -9.85 -63.45
C PRO A 57 7.19 -10.52 -64.36
N ALA A 58 5.97 -10.58 -63.81
CA ALA A 58 4.65 -10.50 -64.43
C ALA A 58 4.18 -11.62 -65.40
N ALA A 59 3.06 -12.25 -65.03
CA ALA A 59 2.01 -12.67 -65.96
C ALA A 59 0.65 -12.60 -65.26
N ASP A 60 -0.31 -12.01 -65.98
CA ASP A 60 -1.70 -11.79 -65.64
C ASP A 60 -2.48 -13.09 -65.38
N ASP A 61 -3.46 -13.06 -64.45
CA ASP A 61 -4.66 -13.90 -64.60
C ASP A 61 -5.90 -13.21 -64.03
N VAL A 62 -6.96 -13.30 -64.83
CA VAL A 62 -8.23 -12.60 -64.72
C VAL A 62 -9.28 -13.56 -64.17
N GLY A 63 -9.82 -13.22 -62.99
CA GLY A 63 -11.25 -13.40 -62.70
C GLY A 63 -11.73 -14.73 -62.12
N ARG A 64 -12.09 -14.71 -60.83
CA ARG A 64 -13.29 -15.42 -60.34
C ARG A 64 -13.89 -14.73 -59.11
N PRO A 65 -15.20 -14.40 -59.08
CA PRO A 65 -15.81 -13.76 -57.92
C PRO A 65 -16.19 -14.83 -56.88
N HIS A 66 -15.53 -14.81 -55.72
CA HIS A 66 -16.05 -15.49 -54.53
C HIS A 66 -17.13 -14.60 -53.89
N LYS A 67 -18.38 -15.05 -54.00
CA LYS A 67 -19.54 -14.50 -53.29
C LYS A 67 -19.43 -14.86 -51.81
N GLY A 68 -18.59 -14.11 -51.08
CA GLY A 68 -18.47 -14.20 -49.63
C GLY A 68 -19.64 -13.49 -48.97
N HIS A 69 -20.55 -14.26 -48.39
CA HIS A 69 -21.64 -13.73 -47.58
C HIS A 69 -21.04 -13.03 -46.36
N GLY A 70 -21.29 -11.73 -46.27
CA GLY A 70 -20.95 -10.93 -45.11
C GLY A 70 -21.78 -11.38 -43.92
N HIS A 71 -21.10 -11.91 -42.90
CA HIS A 71 -21.49 -11.73 -41.51
C HIS A 71 -20.24 -11.29 -40.76
N ALA A 72 -19.97 -9.99 -40.82
CA ALA A 72 -19.13 -9.35 -39.81
C ALA A 72 -19.84 -9.55 -38.47
N HIS A 73 -19.45 -10.60 -37.74
CA HIS A 73 -19.75 -10.67 -36.32
C HIS A 73 -18.92 -9.58 -35.67
N GLU A 74 -19.50 -8.39 -35.58
CA GLU A 74 -19.05 -7.34 -34.68
C GLU A 74 -19.10 -7.94 -33.28
N HIS A 75 -17.93 -8.41 -32.82
CA HIS A 75 -17.75 -8.89 -31.47
C HIS A 75 -17.79 -7.66 -30.57
N ARG A 76 -19.00 -7.13 -30.36
CA ARG A 76 -19.31 -6.11 -29.36
C ARG A 76 -18.98 -6.75 -28.03
N THR A 77 -17.72 -6.58 -27.64
CA THR A 77 -17.23 -6.99 -26.33
C THR A 77 -18.02 -6.14 -25.37
N GLN A 78 -19.10 -6.71 -24.82
CA GLN A 78 -19.87 -6.09 -23.77
C GLN A 78 -18.91 -5.92 -22.60
N SER A 79 -18.33 -4.73 -22.48
CA SER A 79 -17.46 -4.34 -21.40
C SER A 79 -18.28 -4.44 -20.12
N ARG A 80 -18.08 -5.54 -19.39
CA ARG A 80 -18.67 -5.73 -18.06
C ARG A 80 -18.43 -4.44 -17.27
N PRO A 81 -19.46 -3.86 -16.62
CA PRO A 81 -19.26 -2.67 -15.81
C PRO A 81 -18.15 -2.97 -14.82
N VAL A 82 -17.05 -2.23 -14.95
CA VAL A 82 -15.89 -2.38 -14.07
C VAL A 82 -16.34 -1.82 -12.73
N HIS A 83 -16.66 -2.69 -11.77
CA HIS A 83 -17.01 -2.22 -10.43
C HIS A 83 -15.82 -1.41 -9.90
N ALA A 84 -16.08 -0.15 -9.55
CA ALA A 84 -15.05 0.77 -9.05
C ALA A 84 -14.41 0.26 -7.74
N TYR A 85 -15.16 -0.58 -7.02
CA TYR A 85 -14.70 -1.29 -5.83
C TYR A 85 -14.95 -2.80 -5.92
N ALA A 86 -14.16 -3.56 -5.17
CA ALA A 86 -14.21 -5.01 -5.11
C ALA A 86 -13.97 -5.53 -3.68
N ARG A 87 -14.31 -6.81 -3.45
CA ARG A 87 -13.96 -7.49 -2.20
C ARG A 87 -12.42 -7.66 -2.10
N PRO A 88 -11.85 -7.56 -0.89
CA PRO A 88 -10.42 -7.71 -0.69
C PRO A 88 -9.94 -9.16 -0.85
N ILE A 89 -10.84 -10.13 -0.66
CA ILE A 89 -10.57 -11.57 -0.73
C ILE A 89 -11.78 -12.31 -1.33
N THR A 90 -11.66 -13.62 -1.53
CA THR A 90 -12.71 -14.49 -2.11
C THR A 90 -14.09 -14.27 -1.46
N LYS A 91 -15.15 -14.48 -2.25
CA LYS A 91 -16.55 -14.35 -1.80
C LYS A 91 -16.92 -15.33 -0.69
N SER A 92 -16.28 -16.50 -0.67
CA SER A 92 -16.52 -17.55 0.33
C SER A 92 -15.86 -17.27 1.68
N ALA A 93 -14.96 -16.28 1.78
CA ALA A 93 -14.32 -15.95 3.04
C ALA A 93 -15.35 -15.27 3.96
N ARG A 94 -15.54 -15.85 5.14
CA ARG A 94 -16.38 -15.31 6.21
C ARG A 94 -15.58 -14.33 7.07
N ILE A 95 -16.27 -13.37 7.66
CA ILE A 95 -15.70 -12.55 8.72
C ILE A 95 -15.60 -13.42 9.97
N SER A 96 -14.38 -13.66 10.45
CA SER A 96 -14.11 -14.41 11.68
C SER A 96 -14.05 -13.52 12.91
N GLU A 97 -13.61 -12.27 12.75
CA GLU A 97 -13.53 -11.28 13.82
C GLU A 97 -13.99 -9.92 13.31
N ARG A 98 -14.80 -9.21 14.12
CA ARG A 98 -15.41 -7.93 13.73
C ARG A 98 -14.60 -6.75 14.24
N TRP A 99 -14.82 -5.59 13.63
CA TRP A 99 -14.25 -4.33 14.11
C TRP A 99 -14.84 -3.94 15.47
N GLY A 100 -14.00 -3.35 16.32
CA GLY A 100 -14.40 -2.82 17.62
C GLY A 100 -14.54 -3.86 18.72
N VAL A 101 -14.31 -5.15 18.44
CA VAL A 101 -14.39 -6.21 19.46
C VAL A 101 -13.27 -6.00 20.49
N PRO A 102 -13.58 -5.86 21.80
CA PRO A 102 -12.57 -5.67 22.83
C PRO A 102 -11.60 -6.84 22.95
N GLY A 103 -10.33 -6.57 23.27
CA GLY A 103 -9.35 -7.63 23.53
C GLY A 103 -7.93 -7.12 23.77
N SER A 104 -6.96 -8.03 23.72
CA SER A 104 -5.55 -7.78 24.13
C SER A 104 -4.67 -7.16 23.04
N TRP A 105 -5.27 -6.56 22.01
CA TRP A 105 -4.55 -5.78 21.00
C TRP A 105 -4.07 -4.45 21.58
N ALA A 106 -3.11 -3.79 20.92
CA ALA A 106 -2.54 -2.55 21.42
C ALA A 106 -3.58 -1.43 21.60
N ALA A 107 -4.60 -1.35 20.73
CA ALA A 107 -5.71 -0.42 20.87
C ALA A 107 -6.77 -0.85 21.90
N GLY A 108 -6.61 -2.00 22.55
CA GLY A 108 -7.62 -2.59 23.45
C GLY A 108 -8.84 -3.18 22.73
N HIS A 109 -8.86 -3.13 21.39
CA HIS A 109 -9.92 -3.67 20.55
C HIS A 109 -9.37 -4.05 19.16
N HIS A 110 -10.17 -4.79 18.41
CA HIS A 110 -9.85 -5.19 17.05
C HIS A 110 -10.06 -4.01 16.08
N THR A 111 -8.97 -3.56 15.45
CA THR A 111 -8.88 -2.33 14.65
C THR A 111 -9.40 -2.47 13.22
N GLY A 112 -9.82 -3.67 12.81
CA GLY A 112 -10.30 -3.97 11.48
C GLY A 112 -11.30 -5.10 11.46
N ILE A 113 -11.37 -5.82 10.36
CA ILE A 113 -12.08 -7.08 10.26
C ILE A 113 -11.13 -8.17 9.80
N ASP A 114 -11.39 -9.40 10.26
CA ASP A 114 -10.62 -10.56 9.84
C ASP A 114 -11.46 -11.44 8.93
N PHE A 115 -10.90 -11.76 7.77
CA PHE A 115 -11.44 -12.78 6.88
C PHE A 115 -10.70 -14.09 7.09
N ALA A 116 -11.37 -15.09 7.63
CA ALA A 116 -10.80 -16.44 7.72
C ALA A 116 -10.54 -16.98 6.31
N ALA A 117 -9.28 -17.28 6.02
CA ALA A 117 -8.85 -17.75 4.71
C ALA A 117 -7.56 -18.57 4.85
N PRO A 118 -7.44 -19.72 4.15
CA PRO A 118 -6.19 -20.45 4.07
C PRO A 118 -5.03 -19.56 3.62
N GLU A 119 -3.84 -19.83 4.12
CA GLU A 119 -2.63 -19.19 3.63
C GLU A 119 -2.50 -19.39 2.11
N GLY A 120 -2.06 -18.34 1.40
CA GLY A 120 -1.95 -18.35 -0.06
C GLY A 120 -3.22 -17.88 -0.79
N THR A 121 -4.34 -17.63 -0.11
CA THR A 121 -5.55 -17.11 -0.75
C THR A 121 -5.28 -15.73 -1.35
N THR A 122 -5.67 -15.52 -2.61
CA THR A 122 -5.40 -14.25 -3.32
C THR A 122 -6.06 -13.05 -2.64
N VAL A 123 -5.26 -12.01 -2.36
CA VAL A 123 -5.70 -10.73 -1.80
C VAL A 123 -5.60 -9.64 -2.87
N ARG A 124 -6.63 -8.80 -2.96
CA ARG A 124 -6.80 -7.79 -4.00
C ARG A 124 -7.06 -6.40 -3.40
N SER A 125 -6.61 -5.37 -4.11
CA SER A 125 -7.01 -4.00 -3.80
C SER A 125 -8.51 -3.84 -3.96
N VAL A 126 -9.13 -3.20 -2.97
CA VAL A 126 -10.57 -2.94 -2.96
C VAL A 126 -10.99 -1.86 -3.92
N GLY A 127 -10.07 -1.01 -4.40
CA GLY A 127 -10.39 0.11 -5.28
C GLY A 127 -9.13 0.74 -5.90
N THR A 128 -9.29 1.93 -6.46
CA THR A 128 -8.19 2.69 -7.08
C THR A 128 -7.41 3.49 -6.06
N GLY A 129 -6.08 3.40 -6.13
CA GLY A 129 -5.17 4.08 -5.20
C GLY A 129 -3.70 3.90 -5.54
N ARG A 130 -2.84 4.31 -4.60
CA ARG A 130 -1.39 4.18 -4.67
C ARG A 130 -0.86 3.47 -3.43
N VAL A 131 0.05 2.51 -3.63
CA VAL A 131 0.69 1.77 -2.53
C VAL A 131 1.63 2.70 -1.75
N GLU A 132 1.41 2.82 -0.45
CA GLU A 132 2.22 3.61 0.49
C GLU A 132 3.13 2.76 1.38
N LEU A 133 2.77 1.49 1.58
CA LEU A 133 3.56 0.51 2.30
C LEU A 133 3.43 -0.84 1.61
N ALA A 134 4.54 -1.57 1.52
CA ALA A 134 4.60 -2.94 1.04
C ALA A 134 5.83 -3.61 1.65
N GLY A 135 5.66 -4.27 2.80
CA GLY A 135 6.76 -4.90 3.55
C GLY A 135 6.33 -5.31 4.96
N GLU A 136 7.31 -5.66 5.80
CA GLU A 136 7.09 -5.97 7.21
C GLU A 136 6.62 -4.74 8.00
N ALA A 137 5.65 -4.93 8.90
CA ALA A 137 4.98 -3.88 9.66
C ALA A 137 4.70 -4.29 11.11
N GLY A 138 5.72 -4.84 11.79
CA GLY A 138 5.63 -5.21 13.21
C GLY A 138 4.56 -6.27 13.47
N ALA A 139 3.63 -6.01 14.39
CA ALA A 139 2.57 -6.96 14.75
C ALA A 139 1.67 -7.34 13.58
N TYR A 140 1.56 -6.51 12.54
CA TYR A 140 0.82 -6.82 11.32
C TYR A 140 1.53 -7.83 10.40
N GLY A 141 2.78 -8.21 10.70
CA GLY A 141 3.58 -9.06 9.83
C GLY A 141 3.83 -8.38 8.49
N ASN A 142 3.74 -9.14 7.39
CA ASN A 142 3.80 -8.54 6.06
C ASN A 142 2.49 -7.81 5.77
N ALA A 143 2.59 -6.55 5.40
CA ALA A 143 1.44 -5.71 5.12
C ALA A 143 1.59 -4.90 3.84
N VAL A 144 0.43 -4.47 3.33
CA VAL A 144 0.31 -3.47 2.26
C VAL A 144 -0.64 -2.38 2.74
N ILE A 145 -0.27 -1.12 2.57
CA ILE A 145 -1.19 0.03 2.73
C ILE A 145 -1.38 0.68 1.37
N VAL A 146 -2.64 0.89 0.99
CA VAL A 146 -3.02 1.64 -0.21
C VAL A 146 -3.71 2.93 0.21
N HIS A 147 -3.19 4.06 -0.24
CA HIS A 147 -3.91 5.32 -0.18
C HIS A 147 -4.87 5.40 -1.36
N MET A 148 -6.15 5.41 -1.01
CA MET A 148 -7.28 5.31 -1.91
C MET A 148 -7.63 6.67 -2.49
N LYS A 149 -8.29 6.67 -3.65
CA LYS A 149 -8.74 7.90 -4.31
C LYS A 149 -9.73 8.72 -3.46
N ASP A 150 -10.45 8.08 -2.54
CA ASP A 150 -11.39 8.73 -1.62
C ASP A 150 -10.72 9.28 -0.34
N GLY A 151 -9.38 9.24 -0.28
CA GLY A 151 -8.58 9.77 0.83
C GLY A 151 -8.45 8.82 2.02
N LYS A 152 -8.97 7.58 1.95
CA LYS A 152 -8.74 6.57 3.00
C LYS A 152 -7.44 5.83 2.80
N HIS A 153 -6.88 5.32 3.88
CA HIS A 153 -5.75 4.40 3.86
C HIS A 153 -6.26 3.01 4.20
N VAL A 154 -6.07 2.06 3.30
CA VAL A 154 -6.57 0.69 3.46
C VAL A 154 -5.40 -0.24 3.68
N LEU A 155 -5.42 -0.95 4.81
CA LEU A 155 -4.37 -1.89 5.20
C LEU A 155 -4.82 -3.33 4.97
N PHE A 156 -3.91 -4.13 4.42
CA PHE A 156 -4.00 -5.57 4.24
C PHE A 156 -2.80 -6.19 4.96
N ALA A 157 -3.05 -6.98 6.01
CA ALA A 157 -2.00 -7.49 6.89
C ALA A 157 -1.97 -9.03 6.96
N HIS A 158 -0.98 -9.53 7.68
CA HIS A 158 -0.67 -10.94 7.89
C HIS A 158 -0.41 -11.71 6.60
N LEU A 159 0.08 -11.04 5.57
CA LEU A 159 0.27 -11.62 4.26
C LEU A 159 1.39 -12.67 4.27
N SER A 160 1.23 -13.74 3.50
CA SER A 160 2.32 -14.70 3.23
C SER A 160 3.22 -14.22 2.10
N LYS A 161 2.63 -13.45 1.17
CA LYS A 161 3.33 -12.90 0.01
C LYS A 161 2.82 -11.50 -0.32
N ILE A 162 3.74 -10.61 -0.65
CA ILE A 162 3.46 -9.28 -1.20
C ILE A 162 3.79 -9.31 -2.69
N SER A 163 2.87 -8.83 -3.53
CA SER A 163 2.96 -8.85 -5.00
C SER A 163 3.07 -7.45 -5.62
N VAL A 164 3.17 -6.41 -4.78
CA VAL A 164 3.29 -5.00 -5.18
C VAL A 164 4.43 -4.31 -4.45
N ARG A 165 4.79 -3.13 -4.91
CA ARG A 165 5.83 -2.28 -4.31
C ARG A 165 5.29 -0.90 -4.02
N VAL A 166 5.92 -0.18 -3.09
CA VAL A 166 5.60 1.22 -2.79
C VAL A 166 5.62 2.06 -4.07
N GLY A 167 4.67 3.00 -4.18
CA GLY A 167 4.48 3.87 -5.32
C GLY A 167 3.67 3.27 -6.48
N ARG A 168 3.43 1.95 -6.50
CA ARG A 168 2.61 1.28 -7.52
C ARG A 168 1.19 1.83 -7.51
N ALA A 169 0.66 2.19 -8.67
CA ALA A 169 -0.77 2.46 -8.84
C ALA A 169 -1.55 1.14 -8.92
N VAL A 170 -2.68 1.07 -8.23
CA VAL A 170 -3.57 -0.10 -8.19
C VAL A 170 -5.00 0.32 -8.49
N ARG A 171 -5.80 -0.63 -8.96
CA ARG A 171 -7.26 -0.50 -9.17
C ARG A 171 -7.99 -1.66 -8.50
N ALA A 172 -9.32 -1.58 -8.41
CA ALA A 172 -10.14 -2.69 -7.95
C ALA A 172 -9.72 -4.01 -8.63
N ASN A 173 -9.68 -5.09 -7.84
CA ASN A 173 -9.24 -6.44 -8.24
C ASN A 173 -7.75 -6.62 -8.56
N THR A 174 -6.93 -5.56 -8.49
CA THR A 174 -5.47 -5.69 -8.64
C THR A 174 -4.93 -6.59 -7.53
N VAL A 175 -4.23 -7.67 -7.89
CA VAL A 175 -3.61 -8.56 -6.91
C VAL A 175 -2.50 -7.82 -6.18
N ILE A 176 -2.57 -7.80 -4.85
CA ILE A 176 -1.56 -7.13 -4.00
C ILE A 176 -0.74 -8.13 -3.19
N GLY A 177 -1.22 -9.36 -3.04
CA GLY A 177 -0.55 -10.37 -2.25
C GLY A 177 -1.40 -11.61 -2.06
N ALA A 178 -1.05 -12.38 -1.03
CA ALA A 178 -1.80 -13.55 -0.58
C ALA A 178 -1.95 -13.53 0.94
N SER A 179 -3.10 -13.99 1.44
CA SER A 179 -3.34 -14.14 2.88
C SER A 179 -2.31 -15.07 3.50
N GLY A 180 -2.12 -14.97 4.80
CA GLY A 180 -1.14 -15.78 5.50
C GLY A 180 -1.37 -15.75 6.99
N ASN A 181 -0.26 -15.95 7.70
CA ASN A 181 -0.23 -16.06 9.14
C ASN A 181 1.03 -15.39 9.73
N THR A 182 1.47 -14.28 9.12
CA THR A 182 2.69 -13.56 9.54
C THR A 182 2.39 -12.51 10.60
N GLY A 183 3.34 -12.24 11.49
CA GLY A 183 3.15 -11.29 12.60
C GLY A 183 2.41 -11.91 13.79
N ARG A 184 1.62 -11.10 14.51
CA ARG A 184 0.87 -11.54 15.69
C ARG A 184 -0.51 -12.04 15.27
N THR A 185 -0.64 -13.35 15.10
CA THR A 185 -1.88 -14.01 14.65
C THR A 185 -2.16 -15.28 15.45
N THR A 186 -3.39 -15.77 15.41
CA THR A 186 -3.81 -17.05 16.02
C THR A 186 -4.09 -18.14 14.99
N GLY A 187 -4.09 -17.80 13.71
CA GLY A 187 -4.30 -18.71 12.59
C GLY A 187 -4.43 -17.97 11.27
N PRO A 188 -4.43 -18.66 10.11
CA PRO A 188 -4.43 -18.01 8.80
C PRO A 188 -5.68 -17.17 8.53
N HIS A 189 -5.48 -15.90 8.15
CA HIS A 189 -6.54 -14.98 7.79
C HIS A 189 -6.01 -13.80 6.96
N LEU A 190 -6.91 -12.93 6.51
CA LEU A 190 -6.60 -11.57 6.09
C LEU A 190 -7.16 -10.60 7.11
N HIS A 191 -6.28 -9.83 7.76
CA HIS A 191 -6.69 -8.66 8.53
C HIS A 191 -6.81 -7.45 7.60
N PHE A 192 -7.97 -6.79 7.66
CA PHE A 192 -8.34 -5.70 6.77
C PHE A 192 -8.82 -4.48 7.56
N GLU A 193 -8.14 -3.35 7.38
CA GLU A 193 -8.51 -2.09 8.02
C GLU A 193 -8.78 -0.99 7.00
N VAL A 194 -9.58 -0.03 7.44
CA VAL A 194 -9.80 1.24 6.75
C VAL A 194 -9.48 2.34 7.75
N ARG A 195 -8.64 3.30 7.35
CA ARG A 195 -8.18 4.38 8.21
C ARG A 195 -8.43 5.75 7.63
N GLN A 196 -8.68 6.74 8.50
CA GLN A 196 -8.79 8.14 8.11
C GLN A 196 -7.42 8.76 7.79
N HIS A 197 -6.39 8.36 8.51
CA HIS A 197 -5.01 8.74 8.27
C HIS A 197 -4.14 7.48 8.18
N ARG A 198 -2.92 7.59 7.64
CA ARG A 198 -2.03 6.42 7.52
C ARG A 198 -1.68 5.80 8.88
N GLY A 199 -1.59 6.63 9.91
CA GLY A 199 -1.20 6.24 11.26
C GLY A 199 -2.22 5.33 11.96
N TYR A 200 -1.72 4.57 12.93
CA TYR A 200 -2.52 3.76 13.84
C TYR A 200 -3.45 4.63 14.70
N GLY A 201 -4.60 4.11 15.10
CA GLY A 201 -5.58 4.78 15.96
C GLY A 201 -6.59 5.65 15.20
N THR A 202 -6.64 5.54 13.88
CA THR A 202 -7.58 6.31 13.02
C THR A 202 -8.49 5.39 12.22
N GLU A 203 -8.62 4.15 12.66
CA GLU A 203 -9.39 3.10 12.01
C GLU A 203 -10.90 3.38 12.13
N VAL A 204 -11.63 3.01 11.08
CA VAL A 204 -13.10 3.06 11.03
C VAL A 204 -13.63 1.71 10.59
N ASP A 205 -14.88 1.42 10.92
CA ASP A 205 -15.50 0.14 10.54
C ASP A 205 -15.41 -0.11 9.01
N PRO A 206 -14.71 -1.18 8.58
CA PRO A 206 -14.57 -1.52 7.17
C PRO A 206 -15.88 -1.95 6.49
N VAL A 207 -16.87 -2.43 7.25
CA VAL A 207 -18.15 -2.92 6.71
C VAL A 207 -18.98 -1.80 6.07
N PRO A 208 -19.34 -0.70 6.76
CA PRO A 208 -20.03 0.42 6.14
C PRO A 208 -19.18 1.10 5.08
N TYR A 209 -17.85 1.10 5.20
CA TYR A 209 -16.95 1.60 4.16
C TYR A 209 -17.10 0.85 2.84
N LEU A 210 -17.11 -0.49 2.87
CA LEU A 210 -17.28 -1.28 1.65
C LEU A 210 -18.72 -1.17 1.13
N ALA A 211 -19.71 -1.16 2.02
CA ALA A 211 -21.12 -1.06 1.65
C ALA A 211 -21.46 0.23 0.90
N ARG A 212 -20.95 1.40 1.33
CA ARG A 212 -21.16 2.67 0.62
C ARG A 212 -20.56 2.68 -0.79
N HIS A 213 -19.59 1.80 -1.05
CA HIS A 213 -18.97 1.62 -2.37
C HIS A 213 -19.59 0.44 -3.15
N GLY A 214 -20.74 -0.08 -2.70
CA GLY A 214 -21.47 -1.13 -3.37
C GLY A 214 -20.93 -2.55 -3.15
N VAL A 215 -20.01 -2.74 -2.19
CA VAL A 215 -19.41 -4.03 -1.87
C VAL A 215 -19.99 -4.58 -0.58
N ARG A 216 -20.78 -5.66 -0.67
CA ARG A 216 -21.32 -6.37 0.50
C ARG A 216 -20.38 -7.49 0.97
N ILE A 217 -20.10 -7.50 2.26
CA ILE A 217 -19.20 -8.47 2.91
C ILE A 217 -19.79 -9.21 4.10
N ALA A 218 -21.00 -8.82 4.49
CA ALA A 218 -21.85 -9.47 5.48
C ALA A 218 -23.28 -9.49 4.92
#